data_AF-A0A9X0ZW19-F1
#
_entry.id   AF-A0A9X0ZW19-F1
#
_cell.length_a   1.000
_cell.length_b   1.000
_cell.length_c   1.000
_cell.angle_alpha   90.00
_cell.angle_beta   90.00
_cell.angle_gamma   90.00
#
_symmetry.space_group_name_H-M   'P 1'
#
loop_
_entity.id
_entity.type
_entity.pdbx_description
1 polymer ?
#
loop_
_entity_poly.entity_id
_entity_poly.type
_entity_poly.pdbx_seq_one_letter_code
_entity_poly.pdbx_strand_id
1 'polypeptide(L)'
;MNLDGLEVLFYGLVFLIIAAFGVWMASIVAIFIAKNPVIKTLAIMLNLLILSVVILAVIDNAGEQAYEESRYQENDKELLIDGIRIPAGSRLVVEPQMGIKKVPDFSTFSRVEYLHPIDWKGVTVGEMERVVSQYDGHYESTLTTRSGNGTGGVVEVEGWRCRSDNDILWGVKNENGRKPSNPADYRLLECLLDKSAEVSVPQWPEAMKLPLEKVRYEQLGAYWEADILSENLPYWGKVYFDADKRISSINLSFSQKNLQGCAIADEGASLEWDGKQPDVVTIRSYVDLPEYCWGKKVVRPVSKDGEQRE
;
A
#
# COMPACT_ATOMS: atom_id res chain seq x y z
N MET A 1 -38.76 -13.22 21.57
CA MET A 1 -38.24 -12.89 20.23
C MET A 1 -37.66 -11.50 20.31
N ASN A 2 -36.36 -11.39 20.58
CA ASN A 2 -35.65 -10.12 20.46
C ASN A 2 -35.26 -10.00 18.99
N LEU A 3 -35.98 -9.16 18.25
CA LEU A 3 -35.48 -8.69 16.95
C LEU A 3 -34.21 -7.89 17.26
N ASP A 4 -33.10 -8.27 16.65
CA ASP A 4 -31.86 -7.51 16.75
C ASP A 4 -32.10 -6.07 16.25
N GLY A 5 -31.44 -5.08 16.85
CA GLY A 5 -31.69 -3.65 16.55
C GLY A 5 -31.61 -3.29 15.05
N LEU A 6 -30.91 -4.09 14.26
CA LEU A 6 -30.83 -4.00 12.80
C LEU A 6 -32.13 -4.41 12.09
N GLU A 7 -32.81 -5.46 12.57
CA GLU A 7 -34.08 -5.93 11.98
C GLU A 7 -35.20 -4.92 12.24
N VAL A 8 -35.25 -4.33 13.45
CA VAL A 8 -36.21 -3.26 13.78
C VAL A 8 -36.03 -2.04 12.87
N LEU A 9 -34.78 -1.67 12.59
CA LEU A 9 -34.45 -0.61 11.64
C LEU A 9 -34.90 -0.95 10.21
N PHE A 10 -34.66 -2.19 9.76
CA PHE A 10 -35.03 -2.63 8.42
C PHE A 10 -36.56 -2.65 8.22
N TYR A 11 -37.31 -3.25 9.14
CA TYR A 11 -38.77 -3.27 9.09
C TYR A 11 -39.37 -1.87 9.22
N GLY A 12 -38.80 -1.02 10.08
CA GLY A 12 -39.20 0.38 10.21
C GLY A 12 -39.01 1.18 8.91
N LEU A 13 -37.86 1.00 8.23
CA LEU A 13 -37.56 1.66 6.97
C LEU A 13 -38.51 1.21 5.85
N VAL A 14 -38.74 -0.11 5.73
CA VAL A 14 -39.66 -0.68 4.72
C VAL A 14 -41.08 -0.15 4.93
N PHE A 15 -41.55 -0.09 6.17
CA PHE A 15 -42.87 0.46 6.49
C PHE A 15 -42.99 1.94 6.09
N LEU A 16 -41.96 2.75 6.36
CA LEU A 16 -41.92 4.16 5.96
C LEU A 16 -41.96 4.33 4.43
N ILE A 17 -41.25 3.48 3.67
CA ILE A 17 -41.28 3.52 2.20
C ILE A 17 -42.68 3.21 1.66
N ILE A 18 -43.34 2.18 2.19
CA ILE A 18 -44.71 1.81 1.78
C ILE A 18 -45.70 2.94 2.10
N ALA A 19 -45.60 3.53 3.30
CA ALA A 19 -46.43 4.65 3.69
C ALA A 19 -46.22 5.87 2.78
N ALA A 20 -44.96 6.22 2.49
CA ALA A 20 -44.62 7.32 1.59
C ALA A 20 -45.15 7.09 0.17
N PHE A 21 -45.04 5.86 -0.35
CA PHE A 21 -45.61 5.48 -1.63
C PHE A 21 -47.14 5.60 -1.64
N GLY A 22 -47.80 5.17 -0.58
CA GLY A 22 -49.25 5.33 -0.42
C GLY A 22 -49.70 6.80 -0.43
N VAL A 23 -48.97 7.67 0.26
CA VAL A 23 -49.21 9.13 0.27
C VAL A 23 -49.00 9.73 -1.12
N TRP A 24 -47.95 9.31 -1.82
CA TRP A 24 -47.69 9.75 -3.19
C TRP A 24 -48.82 9.34 -4.14
N MET A 25 -49.26 8.08 -4.11
CA MET A 25 -50.40 7.61 -4.92
C MET A 25 -51.70 8.35 -4.59
N ALA A 26 -51.98 8.60 -3.31
CA ALA A 26 -53.13 9.39 -2.89
C ALA A 26 -53.06 10.83 -3.43
N SER A 27 -51.86 11.42 -3.48
CA SER A 27 -51.67 12.75 -4.07
C SER A 27 -51.97 12.78 -5.57
N ILE A 28 -51.56 11.76 -6.33
CA ILE A 28 -51.86 11.65 -7.76
C ILE A 28 -53.39 11.61 -7.96
N VAL A 29 -54.08 10.78 -7.19
CA VAL A 29 -55.55 10.67 -7.24
C VAL A 29 -56.22 12.00 -6.89
N ALA A 30 -55.71 12.72 -5.90
CA ALA A 30 -56.24 14.01 -5.48
C ALA A 30 -56.17 15.08 -6.58
N ILE A 31 -55.19 15.02 -7.50
CA ILE A 31 -55.11 15.96 -8.64
C ILE A 31 -56.36 15.87 -9.53
N PHE A 32 -56.89 14.66 -9.74
CA PHE A 32 -58.01 14.41 -10.64
C PHE A 32 -59.38 14.50 -9.94
N ILE A 33 -59.47 14.07 -8.67
CA ILE A 33 -60.75 13.88 -7.99
C ILE A 33 -61.08 15.02 -7.02
N ALA A 34 -60.08 15.74 -6.47
CA ALA A 34 -60.33 16.73 -5.43
C ALA A 34 -61.10 17.94 -5.97
N LYS A 35 -62.23 18.23 -5.32
CA LYS A 35 -63.06 19.44 -5.59
C LYS A 35 -62.50 20.69 -4.93
N ASN A 36 -61.70 20.54 -3.87
CA ASN A 36 -61.08 21.66 -3.15
C ASN A 36 -59.82 22.14 -3.91
N PRO A 37 -59.77 23.39 -4.39
CA PRO A 37 -58.65 23.91 -5.15
C PRO A 37 -57.33 23.91 -4.35
N VAL A 38 -57.37 24.08 -3.03
CA VAL A 38 -56.17 24.08 -2.18
C VAL A 38 -55.51 22.70 -2.15
N ILE A 39 -56.31 21.64 -2.00
CA ILE A 39 -55.83 20.25 -1.99
C ILE A 39 -55.24 19.89 -3.35
N LYS A 40 -55.89 20.32 -4.43
CA LYS A 40 -55.41 20.11 -5.80
C LYS A 40 -54.06 20.78 -6.04
N THR A 41 -53.88 22.04 -5.62
CA THR A 41 -52.61 22.77 -5.76
C THR A 41 -51.49 22.13 -4.93
N LEU A 42 -51.77 21.72 -3.69
CA LEU A 42 -50.79 21.00 -2.85
C LEU A 42 -50.35 19.68 -3.47
N ALA A 43 -51.30 18.90 -4.02
CA ALA A 43 -51.00 17.64 -4.69
C ALA A 43 -50.13 17.84 -5.95
N ILE A 44 -50.39 18.90 -6.73
CA ILE A 44 -49.56 19.27 -7.88
C ILE A 44 -48.14 19.64 -7.43
N MET A 45 -48.00 20.49 -6.40
CA MET A 45 -46.68 20.90 -5.87
C MET A 45 -45.89 19.71 -5.34
N LEU A 46 -46.52 18.78 -4.62
CA LEU A 46 -45.87 17.57 -4.12
C LEU A 46 -45.35 16.68 -5.25
N ASN A 47 -46.15 16.47 -6.30
CA ASN A 47 -45.72 15.66 -7.45
C ASN A 47 -44.60 16.33 -8.25
N LEU A 48 -44.61 17.65 -8.39
CA LEU A 48 -43.51 18.39 -9.01
C LEU A 48 -42.21 18.28 -8.20
N LEU A 49 -42.28 18.31 -6.87
CA LEU A 49 -41.13 18.15 -5.99
C LEU A 49 -40.57 16.72 -6.03
N ILE A 50 -41.43 15.70 -6.04
CA ILE A 50 -41.00 14.32 -6.19
C ILE A 50 -40.35 14.12 -7.57
N LEU A 51 -40.94 14.67 -8.64
CA LEU A 51 -40.40 14.60 -9.98
C LEU A 51 -39.03 15.28 -10.08
N SER A 52 -38.83 16.45 -9.45
CA SER A 52 -37.53 17.14 -9.48
C SER A 52 -36.43 16.33 -8.77
N VAL A 53 -36.74 15.72 -7.63
CA VAL A 53 -35.80 14.84 -6.92
C VAL A 53 -35.47 13.60 -7.74
N VAL A 54 -36.46 12.97 -8.38
CA VAL A 54 -36.24 11.81 -9.26
C VAL A 54 -35.37 12.20 -10.46
N ILE A 55 -35.60 13.35 -11.09
CA ILE A 55 -34.76 13.84 -12.20
C ILE A 55 -33.32 14.07 -11.74
N LEU A 56 -33.11 14.71 -10.59
CA LEU A 56 -31.76 14.92 -10.04
C LEU A 56 -31.06 13.59 -9.76
N ALA A 57 -31.76 12.62 -9.16
CA ALA A 57 -31.21 11.28 -8.90
C ALA A 57 -30.85 10.54 -10.20
N VAL A 58 -31.66 10.66 -11.25
CA VAL A 58 -31.36 10.07 -12.56
C VAL A 58 -30.16 10.75 -13.21
N ILE A 59 -30.03 12.08 -13.12
CA ILE A 59 -28.88 12.82 -13.66
C ILE A 59 -27.60 12.41 -12.93
N ASP A 60 -27.65 12.32 -11.60
CA ASP A 60 -26.50 11.93 -10.77
C ASP A 60 -26.06 10.50 -11.11
N ASN A 61 -27.00 9.56 -11.12
CA ASN A 61 -26.72 8.16 -11.47
C ASN A 61 -26.22 7.99 -12.92
N ALA A 62 -26.79 8.75 -13.88
CA ALA A 62 -26.32 8.73 -15.26
C ALA A 62 -24.92 9.35 -15.39
N GLY A 63 -24.62 10.39 -14.60
CA GLY A 63 -23.30 11.00 -14.52
C GLY A 63 -22.26 10.04 -13.94
N GLU A 64 -22.61 9.32 -12.87
CA GLU A 64 -21.75 8.31 -12.24
C GLU A 64 -21.49 7.13 -13.20
N GLN A 65 -22.53 6.64 -13.88
CA GLN A 65 -22.39 5.57 -14.85
C GLN A 65 -21.53 5.99 -16.06
N ALA A 66 -21.74 7.19 -16.60
CA ALA A 66 -20.92 7.72 -17.69
C ALA A 66 -19.46 7.93 -17.26
N TYR A 67 -19.22 8.32 -15.99
CA TYR A 67 -17.88 8.45 -15.43
C TYR A 67 -17.18 7.09 -15.34
N GLU A 68 -17.85 6.06 -14.80
CA GLU A 68 -17.31 4.70 -14.74
C GLU A 68 -17.02 4.12 -16.13
N GLU A 69 -17.92 4.33 -17.11
CA GLU A 69 -17.69 3.89 -18.49
C GLU A 69 -16.50 4.63 -19.13
N SER A 70 -16.32 5.92 -18.84
CA SER A 70 -15.22 6.73 -19.37
C SER A 70 -13.85 6.44 -18.74
N ARG A 71 -13.84 5.82 -17.55
CA ARG A 71 -12.63 5.47 -16.80
C ARG A 71 -11.87 4.33 -17.48
N TYR A 72 -12.54 3.40 -18.14
CA TYR A 72 -11.91 2.30 -18.86
C TYR A 72 -11.62 2.72 -20.31
N GLN A 73 -10.34 2.86 -20.65
CA GLN A 73 -9.94 3.31 -21.97
C GLN A 73 -8.92 2.33 -22.57
N GLU A 74 -9.15 1.90 -23.81
CA GLU A 74 -8.15 1.16 -24.58
C GLU A 74 -7.35 2.14 -25.44
N ASN A 75 -6.04 1.97 -25.52
CA ASN A 75 -5.20 2.85 -26.32
C ASN A 75 -4.98 2.30 -27.74
N ASP A 76 -5.37 3.07 -28.76
CA ASP A 76 -5.17 2.65 -30.17
C ASP A 76 -3.72 2.77 -30.66
N LYS A 77 -2.87 3.48 -29.91
CA LYS A 77 -1.48 3.75 -30.25
C LYS A 77 -0.59 3.61 -29.02
N GLU A 78 0.69 3.38 -29.26
CA GLU A 78 1.68 3.38 -28.19
C GLU A 78 1.74 4.75 -27.49
N LEU A 79 1.72 4.72 -26.15
CA LEU A 79 1.83 5.89 -25.30
C LEU A 79 3.13 5.82 -24.50
N LEU A 80 3.73 6.98 -24.24
CA LEU A 80 4.84 7.14 -23.29
C LEU A 80 4.40 8.17 -22.25
N ILE A 81 4.10 7.71 -21.04
CA ILE A 81 3.61 8.55 -19.95
C ILE A 81 4.57 8.39 -18.79
N ASP A 82 5.23 9.49 -18.42
CA ASP A 82 6.11 9.56 -17.26
C ASP A 82 7.18 8.44 -17.27
N GLY A 83 7.76 8.19 -18.45
CA GLY A 83 8.77 7.15 -18.69
C GLY A 83 8.21 5.73 -18.84
N ILE A 84 6.89 5.53 -18.70
CA ILE A 84 6.22 4.23 -18.82
C ILE A 84 5.73 4.06 -20.25
N ARG A 85 6.22 2.99 -20.90
CA ARG A 85 5.83 2.61 -22.25
C ARG A 85 4.57 1.76 -22.19
N ILE A 86 3.51 2.22 -22.86
CA ILE A 86 2.21 1.55 -22.89
C ILE A 86 1.91 1.17 -24.35
N PRO A 87 2.11 -0.09 -24.75
CA PRO A 87 1.83 -0.57 -26.11
C PRO A 87 0.37 -0.38 -26.49
N ALA A 88 0.09 -0.28 -27.79
CA ALA A 88 -1.28 -0.24 -28.32
C ALA A 88 -2.07 -1.51 -27.92
N GLY A 89 -3.36 -1.35 -27.65
CA GLY A 89 -4.27 -2.40 -27.19
C GLY A 89 -4.23 -2.67 -25.69
N SER A 90 -3.45 -1.91 -24.91
CA SER A 90 -3.47 -1.97 -23.45
C SER A 90 -4.73 -1.31 -22.91
N ARG A 91 -5.25 -1.82 -21.81
CA ARG A 91 -6.43 -1.27 -21.14
C ARG A 91 -6.00 -0.43 -19.95
N LEU A 92 -6.41 0.83 -19.92
CA LEU A 92 -6.09 1.78 -18.87
C LEU A 92 -7.34 2.09 -18.05
N VAL A 93 -7.15 2.20 -16.75
CA VAL A 93 -8.11 2.80 -15.82
C VAL A 93 -7.63 4.23 -15.57
N VAL A 94 -8.47 5.21 -15.88
CA VAL A 94 -8.14 6.63 -15.86
C VAL A 94 -8.92 7.34 -14.74
N GLU A 95 -8.20 7.93 -13.80
CA GLU A 95 -8.80 8.51 -12.60
C GLU A 95 -8.12 9.84 -12.23
N PRO A 96 -8.83 10.78 -11.58
CA PRO A 96 -8.19 11.94 -10.97
C PRO A 96 -7.12 11.50 -9.97
N GLN A 97 -5.91 12.06 -10.10
CA GLN A 97 -4.80 11.85 -9.17
C GLN A 97 -4.56 13.11 -8.33
N MET A 98 -4.00 12.93 -7.13
CA MET A 98 -3.77 14.03 -6.18
C MET A 98 -2.94 15.16 -6.80
N GLY A 99 -3.54 16.35 -6.86
CA GLY A 99 -2.91 17.57 -7.37
C GLY A 99 -2.80 17.68 -8.91
N ILE A 100 -3.33 16.70 -9.66
CA ILE A 100 -3.47 16.81 -11.12
C ILE A 100 -4.81 17.48 -11.46
N LYS A 101 -4.77 18.79 -11.78
CA LYS A 101 -5.95 19.65 -12.02
C LYS A 101 -6.72 19.39 -13.33
N LYS A 102 -6.42 18.32 -14.07
CA LYS A 102 -6.99 18.08 -15.40
C LYS A 102 -8.20 17.16 -15.36
N VAL A 103 -9.07 17.29 -16.37
CA VAL A 103 -10.03 16.24 -16.73
C VAL A 103 -9.26 14.93 -16.89
N PRO A 104 -9.75 13.81 -16.33
CA PRO A 104 -9.05 12.53 -16.44
C PRO A 104 -8.77 12.19 -17.91
N ASP A 105 -7.50 11.94 -18.23
CA ASP A 105 -7.02 11.53 -19.54
C ASP A 105 -5.97 10.42 -19.37
N PHE A 106 -5.46 9.85 -20.46
CA PHE A 106 -4.44 8.79 -20.35
C PHE A 106 -3.24 9.18 -19.46
N SER A 107 -2.90 10.47 -19.30
CA SER A 107 -1.79 10.88 -18.43
C SER A 107 -2.07 10.68 -16.93
N THR A 108 -3.35 10.54 -16.55
CA THR A 108 -3.81 10.29 -15.18
C THR A 108 -4.24 8.84 -14.95
N PHE A 109 -3.72 7.89 -15.74
CA PHE A 109 -4.01 6.48 -15.50
C PHE A 109 -3.58 6.05 -14.09
N SER A 110 -4.46 5.34 -13.40
CA SER A 110 -4.19 4.71 -12.11
C SER A 110 -3.84 3.24 -12.25
N ARG A 111 -4.24 2.60 -13.36
CA ARG A 111 -3.91 1.21 -13.66
C ARG A 111 -3.79 0.99 -15.16
N VAL A 112 -2.92 0.07 -15.55
CA VAL A 112 -2.82 -0.45 -16.91
C VAL A 112 -2.69 -1.96 -16.90
N GLU A 113 -3.51 -2.62 -17.70
CA GLU A 113 -3.42 -4.02 -18.07
C GLU A 113 -2.85 -4.13 -19.48
N TYR A 114 -1.71 -4.78 -19.61
CA TYR A 114 -1.04 -4.92 -20.89
C TYR A 114 -1.62 -6.10 -21.68
N LEU A 115 -1.96 -5.88 -22.96
CA LEU A 115 -2.42 -6.95 -23.85
C LEU A 115 -1.39 -8.09 -23.96
N HIS A 116 -0.12 -7.72 -24.01
CA HIS A 116 1.03 -8.61 -23.92
C HIS A 116 1.95 -8.10 -22.82
N PRO A 117 2.44 -8.98 -21.93
CA PRO A 117 3.36 -8.57 -20.87
C PRO A 117 4.56 -7.81 -21.42
N ILE A 118 4.96 -6.74 -20.74
CA ILE A 118 6.12 -5.92 -21.10
C ILE A 118 7.32 -6.26 -20.23
N ASP A 119 8.53 -5.97 -20.70
CA ASP A 119 9.71 -5.95 -19.83
C ASP A 119 9.81 -4.58 -19.14
N TRP A 120 9.79 -4.60 -17.81
CA TRP A 120 10.00 -3.45 -16.94
C TRP A 120 11.21 -3.70 -16.07
N LYS A 121 12.36 -3.10 -16.45
CA LYS A 121 13.63 -3.21 -15.74
C LYS A 121 14.04 -4.66 -15.46
N GLY A 122 13.86 -5.55 -16.44
CA GLY A 122 14.15 -6.98 -16.32
C GLY A 122 13.06 -7.83 -15.66
N VAL A 123 11.89 -7.23 -15.39
CA VAL A 123 10.71 -7.92 -14.85
C VAL A 123 9.63 -7.98 -15.92
N THR A 124 9.10 -9.17 -16.18
CA THR A 124 7.93 -9.34 -17.06
C THR A 124 6.66 -8.89 -16.34
N VAL A 125 6.03 -7.81 -16.80
CA VAL A 125 4.87 -7.17 -16.15
C VAL A 125 3.64 -7.28 -17.03
N GLY A 126 2.57 -7.86 -16.49
CA GLY A 126 1.26 -7.94 -17.15
C GLY A 126 0.31 -6.83 -16.73
N GLU A 127 0.51 -6.28 -15.54
CA GLU A 127 -0.31 -5.21 -14.98
C GLU A 127 0.55 -4.25 -14.16
N MET A 128 0.23 -2.97 -14.24
CA MET A 128 0.88 -1.94 -13.44
C MET A 128 -0.16 -0.98 -12.87
N GLU A 129 -0.17 -0.87 -11.54
CA GLU A 129 -0.88 0.19 -10.83
C GLU A 129 0.05 1.36 -10.59
N ARG A 130 -0.52 2.55 -10.58
CA ARG A 130 0.21 3.81 -10.48
C ARG A 130 -0.53 4.76 -9.56
N VAL A 131 0.20 5.30 -8.61
CA VAL A 131 -0.24 6.39 -7.74
C VAL A 131 0.66 7.59 -8.00
N VAL A 132 0.06 8.77 -8.16
CA VAL A 132 0.79 10.02 -8.43
C VAL A 132 0.36 11.11 -7.48
N SER A 133 1.33 11.84 -6.97
CA SER A 133 1.14 13.05 -6.19
C SER A 133 1.95 14.18 -6.83
N GLN A 134 1.27 15.26 -7.22
CA GLN A 134 1.92 16.41 -7.84
C GLN A 134 1.41 17.72 -7.24
N TYR A 135 2.28 18.50 -6.61
CA TYR A 135 1.97 19.84 -6.08
C TYR A 135 3.16 20.78 -6.29
N ASP A 136 3.03 22.07 -5.97
CA ASP A 136 3.99 23.12 -6.36
C ASP A 136 5.47 22.74 -6.14
N GLY A 137 6.16 22.40 -7.23
CA GLY A 137 7.57 22.01 -7.21
C GLY A 137 7.86 20.57 -6.76
N HIS A 138 6.85 19.73 -6.57
CA HIS A 138 6.99 18.35 -6.12
C HIS A 138 6.30 17.36 -7.06
N TYR A 139 6.98 16.27 -7.38
CA TYR A 139 6.42 15.13 -8.09
C TYR A 139 6.84 13.83 -7.42
N GLU A 140 5.86 13.01 -7.08
CA GLU A 140 6.07 11.67 -6.54
C GLU A 140 5.18 10.68 -7.28
N SER A 141 5.73 9.54 -7.63
CA SER A 141 4.96 8.46 -8.23
C SER A 141 5.44 7.11 -7.74
N THR A 142 4.48 6.29 -7.32
CA THR A 142 4.68 4.90 -6.94
C THR A 142 4.03 4.01 -7.99
N LEU A 143 4.74 2.96 -8.39
CA LEU A 143 4.25 1.94 -9.31
C LEU A 143 4.23 0.59 -8.59
N THR A 144 3.12 -0.12 -8.67
CA THR A 144 3.02 -1.51 -8.25
C THR A 144 2.92 -2.38 -9.49
N THR A 145 3.93 -3.21 -9.74
CA THR A 145 3.96 -4.09 -10.91
C THR A 145 3.62 -5.52 -10.55
N ARG A 146 2.80 -6.18 -11.37
CA ARG A 146 2.41 -7.59 -11.21
C ARG A 146 2.80 -8.42 -12.43
N SER A 147 3.22 -9.66 -12.19
CA SER A 147 3.59 -10.58 -13.27
C SER A 147 2.39 -10.90 -14.16
N GLY A 148 2.61 -10.89 -15.47
CA GLY A 148 1.64 -11.40 -16.44
C GLY A 148 1.68 -12.93 -16.53
N ASN A 149 0.52 -13.57 -16.69
CA ASN A 149 0.36 -14.97 -17.11
C ASN A 149 1.15 -16.05 -16.33
N GLY A 150 1.40 -15.86 -15.04
CA GLY A 150 1.88 -16.93 -14.16
C GLY A 150 3.30 -17.43 -14.42
N THR A 151 4.14 -16.70 -15.19
CA THR A 151 5.58 -16.97 -15.33
C THR A 151 6.36 -16.45 -14.12
N GLY A 152 5.84 -16.71 -12.92
CA GLY A 152 6.46 -16.35 -11.66
C GLY A 152 7.83 -17.00 -11.50
N GLY A 153 8.77 -16.28 -10.91
CA GLY A 153 10.14 -16.74 -10.72
C GLY A 153 10.94 -15.81 -9.82
N VAL A 154 12.26 -15.86 -9.96
CA VAL A 154 13.20 -14.97 -9.24
C VAL A 154 13.90 -14.10 -10.26
N VAL A 155 13.91 -12.79 -9.99
CA VAL A 155 14.53 -11.76 -10.83
C VAL A 155 15.57 -11.01 -10.01
N GLU A 156 16.70 -10.68 -10.62
CA GLU A 156 17.72 -9.81 -10.01
C GLU A 156 17.39 -8.35 -10.33
N VAL A 157 16.91 -7.61 -9.33
CA VAL A 157 16.48 -6.21 -9.49
C VAL A 157 17.27 -5.33 -8.56
N GLU A 158 17.98 -4.37 -9.14
CA GLU A 158 18.86 -3.46 -8.40
C GLU A 158 19.76 -4.20 -7.39
N GLY A 159 20.19 -5.44 -7.72
CA GLY A 159 21.00 -6.34 -6.90
C GLY A 159 20.30 -6.97 -5.69
N TRP A 160 18.98 -7.12 -5.76
CA TRP A 160 18.16 -7.95 -4.88
C TRP A 160 17.50 -9.07 -5.68
N ARG A 161 17.45 -10.27 -5.10
CA ARG A 161 16.75 -11.44 -5.66
C ARG A 161 15.27 -11.38 -5.33
N CYS A 162 14.52 -10.62 -6.10
CA CYS A 162 13.09 -10.42 -5.89
C CYS A 162 12.29 -11.57 -6.50
N ARG A 163 11.18 -11.91 -5.85
CA ARG A 163 10.15 -12.82 -6.35
C ARG A 163 9.22 -12.08 -7.31
N SER A 164 9.23 -12.44 -8.59
CA SER A 164 8.38 -11.81 -9.60
C SER A 164 6.94 -12.30 -9.59
N ASP A 165 6.66 -13.39 -8.87
CA ASP A 165 5.29 -13.89 -8.65
C ASP A 165 4.50 -13.08 -7.61
N ASN A 166 5.11 -12.03 -7.04
CA ASN A 166 4.50 -11.10 -6.10
C ASN A 166 4.61 -9.66 -6.61
N ASP A 167 3.86 -8.76 -5.99
CA ASP A 167 3.92 -7.33 -6.28
C ASP A 167 5.33 -6.78 -6.01
N ILE A 168 5.85 -6.01 -6.97
CA ILE A 168 7.10 -5.26 -6.82
C ILE A 168 6.76 -3.77 -6.88
N LEU A 169 7.21 -3.01 -5.88
CA LEU A 169 6.95 -1.58 -5.79
C LEU A 169 8.16 -0.79 -6.27
N TRP A 170 7.89 0.24 -7.06
CA TRP A 170 8.87 1.17 -7.60
C TRP A 170 8.46 2.60 -7.28
N GLY A 171 9.42 3.50 -7.21
CA GLY A 171 9.17 4.87 -6.79
C GLY A 171 10.11 5.87 -7.39
N VAL A 172 9.59 7.07 -7.60
CA VAL A 172 10.36 8.26 -7.97
C VAL A 172 9.84 9.43 -7.16
N LYS A 173 10.77 10.25 -6.66
CA LYS A 173 10.48 11.45 -5.89
C LYS A 173 11.39 12.58 -6.34
N ASN A 174 10.79 13.65 -6.85
CA ASN A 174 11.48 14.78 -7.46
C ASN A 174 11.00 16.10 -6.82
N GLU A 175 11.86 16.72 -6.01
CA GLU A 175 11.62 18.00 -5.31
C GLU A 175 11.72 19.24 -6.23
N ASN A 176 11.89 19.04 -7.54
CA ASN A 176 11.79 20.10 -8.54
C ASN A 176 10.55 19.97 -9.43
N GLY A 177 9.65 19.02 -9.11
CA GLY A 177 8.42 18.75 -9.85
C GLY A 177 8.63 18.12 -11.23
N ARG A 178 9.87 17.75 -11.57
CA ARG A 178 10.19 17.13 -12.86
C ARG A 178 9.56 15.74 -12.92
N LYS A 179 8.81 15.48 -13.97
CA LYS A 179 8.29 14.16 -14.26
C LYS A 179 9.40 13.23 -14.75
N PRO A 180 9.36 11.93 -14.40
CA PRO A 180 10.27 10.94 -14.95
C PRO A 180 10.08 10.86 -16.47
N SER A 181 11.18 10.60 -17.15
CA SER A 181 11.25 10.53 -18.61
C SER A 181 11.63 9.14 -19.10
N ASN A 182 12.18 8.30 -18.21
CA ASN A 182 12.64 6.97 -18.53
C ASN A 182 12.40 6.01 -17.34
N PRO A 183 12.37 4.68 -17.58
CA PRO A 183 12.21 3.70 -16.51
C PRO A 183 13.32 3.73 -15.44
N ALA A 184 14.54 4.19 -15.78
CA ALA A 184 15.66 4.25 -14.85
C ALA A 184 15.50 5.37 -13.78
N ASP A 185 14.61 6.33 -14.00
CA ASP A 185 14.25 7.36 -13.01
C ASP A 185 13.51 6.74 -11.80
N TYR A 186 12.91 5.55 -11.97
CA TYR A 186 12.26 4.81 -10.90
C TYR A 186 13.25 3.92 -10.16
N ARG A 187 13.22 3.94 -8.84
CA ARG A 187 13.98 3.05 -7.94
C ARG A 187 13.11 1.92 -7.44
N LEU A 188 13.70 0.75 -7.19
CA LEU A 188 13.04 -0.28 -6.42
C LEU A 188 12.74 0.26 -5.00
N LEU A 189 11.48 0.21 -4.59
CA LEU A 189 11.06 0.58 -3.24
C LEU A 189 10.84 -0.64 -2.37
N GLU A 190 10.26 -1.71 -2.91
CA GLU A 190 9.91 -2.87 -2.13
C GLU A 190 9.80 -4.12 -3.01
N CYS A 191 10.32 -5.24 -2.53
CA CYS A 191 9.99 -6.54 -3.09
C CYS A 191 10.08 -7.64 -2.03
N LEU A 192 9.30 -8.70 -2.24
CA LEU A 192 9.51 -9.97 -1.54
C LEU A 192 10.76 -10.65 -2.13
N LEU A 193 11.62 -11.18 -1.28
CA LEU A 193 12.85 -11.84 -1.69
C LEU A 193 12.63 -13.34 -1.95
N ASP A 194 13.52 -13.92 -2.73
CA ASP A 194 13.63 -15.38 -2.87
C ASP A 194 13.90 -16.03 -1.51
N LYS A 195 13.36 -17.23 -1.27
CA LYS A 195 13.52 -17.93 0.03
C LYS A 195 14.97 -18.28 0.36
N SER A 196 15.85 -18.27 -0.64
CA SER A 196 17.29 -18.46 -0.47
C SER A 196 18.05 -17.19 -0.10
N ALA A 197 17.38 -16.02 -0.05
CA ALA A 197 18.02 -14.76 0.28
C ALA A 197 18.46 -14.76 1.75
N GLU A 198 19.77 -14.73 1.96
CA GLU A 198 20.38 -14.68 3.27
C GLU A 198 21.55 -13.71 3.25
N VAL A 199 21.81 -13.08 4.40
CA VAL A 199 23.00 -12.25 4.60
C VAL A 199 23.87 -12.84 5.69
N SER A 200 25.16 -12.94 5.41
CA SER A 200 26.17 -13.25 6.43
C SER A 200 26.58 -11.97 7.13
N VAL A 201 26.57 -11.97 8.46
CA VAL A 201 27.07 -10.84 9.26
C VAL A 201 28.57 -11.02 9.42
N PRO A 202 29.43 -10.23 8.75
CA PRO A 202 30.87 -10.52 8.63
C PRO A 202 31.63 -10.57 9.97
N GLN A 203 31.03 -10.02 11.01
CA GLN A 203 31.66 -9.86 12.33
C GLN A 203 31.07 -10.80 13.37
N TRP A 204 30.10 -11.64 13.00
CA TRP A 204 29.52 -12.67 13.86
C TRP A 204 30.15 -14.01 13.46
N PRO A 205 30.13 -15.04 14.32
CA PRO A 205 30.68 -16.35 13.97
C PRO A 205 30.12 -16.84 12.62
N GLU A 206 30.93 -17.54 11.82
CA GLU A 206 30.65 -17.97 10.42
C GLU A 206 29.30 -18.66 10.21
N ALA A 207 28.65 -19.14 11.28
CA ALA A 207 27.37 -19.83 11.24
C ALA A 207 26.13 -18.91 11.30
N MET A 208 26.23 -17.62 11.65
CA MET A 208 25.04 -16.77 11.77
C MET A 208 24.68 -16.11 10.43
N LYS A 209 23.86 -16.82 9.66
CA LYS A 209 23.21 -16.32 8.46
C LYS A 209 21.81 -15.85 8.81
N LEU A 210 21.45 -14.66 8.35
CA LEU A 210 20.12 -14.08 8.56
C LEU A 210 19.33 -14.22 7.26
N PRO A 211 18.32 -15.11 7.19
CA PRO A 211 17.46 -15.21 6.03
C PRO A 211 16.53 -14.01 5.98
N LEU A 212 16.34 -13.46 4.78
CA LEU A 212 15.59 -12.24 4.53
C LEU A 212 14.30 -12.60 3.79
N GLU A 213 13.20 -11.97 4.17
CA GLU A 213 11.89 -12.19 3.56
C GLU A 213 11.54 -11.11 2.54
N LYS A 214 11.80 -9.85 2.91
CA LYS A 214 11.30 -8.70 2.19
C LYS A 214 12.27 -7.55 2.36
N VAL A 215 12.49 -6.79 1.31
CA VAL A 215 13.32 -5.58 1.36
C VAL A 215 12.50 -4.34 1.04
N ARG A 216 12.83 -3.23 1.70
CA ARG A 216 12.27 -1.90 1.51
C ARG A 216 13.39 -0.87 1.38
N TYR A 217 13.24 0.10 0.50
CA TYR A 217 14.14 1.23 0.38
C TYR A 217 13.49 2.49 0.94
N GLU A 218 14.15 3.12 1.91
CA GLU A 218 13.75 4.41 2.43
C GLU A 218 14.46 5.53 1.66
N GLN A 219 13.72 6.23 0.80
CA GLN A 219 14.29 7.21 -0.12
C GLN A 219 14.91 8.42 0.58
N LEU A 220 14.32 8.90 1.67
CA LEU A 220 14.81 10.10 2.37
C LEU A 220 16.10 9.82 3.15
N GLY A 221 16.17 8.66 3.80
CA GLY A 221 17.35 8.24 4.55
C GLY A 221 18.42 7.56 3.70
N ALA A 222 18.11 7.22 2.44
CA ALA A 222 18.96 6.49 1.51
C ALA A 222 19.52 5.19 2.11
N TYR A 223 18.63 4.36 2.66
CA TYR A 223 18.99 3.08 3.26
C TYR A 223 17.98 1.99 2.89
N TRP A 224 18.42 0.74 2.97
CA TRP A 224 17.54 -0.42 2.82
C TRP A 224 17.21 -1.01 4.18
N GLU A 225 16.00 -1.50 4.32
CA GLU A 225 15.52 -2.29 5.44
C GLU A 225 15.11 -3.65 4.90
N ALA A 226 15.50 -4.73 5.57
CA ALA A 226 15.04 -6.07 5.25
C ALA A 226 14.42 -6.73 6.47
N ASP A 227 13.22 -7.27 6.30
CA ASP A 227 12.55 -8.11 7.29
C ASP A 227 13.21 -9.50 7.29
N ILE A 228 13.44 -10.06 8.47
CA ILE A 228 13.98 -11.41 8.63
C ILE A 228 12.86 -12.43 8.47
N LEU A 229 13.11 -13.45 7.65
CA LEU A 229 12.21 -14.58 7.47
C LEU A 229 12.15 -15.40 8.77
N SER A 230 11.16 -15.11 9.61
CA SER A 230 11.06 -15.68 10.97
C SER A 230 10.47 -17.09 11.02
N GLU A 231 10.00 -17.63 9.89
CA GLU A 231 9.36 -18.94 9.83
C GLU A 231 10.33 -20.03 10.33
N ASN A 232 9.99 -20.64 11.47
CA ASN A 232 10.80 -21.66 12.17
C ASN A 232 12.15 -21.17 12.72
N LEU A 233 12.34 -19.86 12.90
CA LEU A 233 13.52 -19.30 13.55
C LEU A 233 13.24 -18.89 15.00
N PRO A 234 14.25 -18.98 15.88
CA PRO A 234 14.14 -18.52 17.25
C PRO A 234 14.29 -16.99 17.41
N TYR A 235 14.25 -16.26 16.31
CA TYR A 235 14.39 -14.82 16.25
C TYR A 235 13.62 -14.24 15.08
N TRP A 236 13.26 -12.97 15.22
CA TRP A 236 12.67 -12.14 14.18
C TRP A 236 13.20 -10.72 14.31
N GLY A 237 13.04 -9.90 13.28
CA GLY A 237 13.50 -8.52 13.33
C GLY A 237 13.88 -8.01 11.96
N LYS A 238 14.79 -7.03 11.94
CA LYS A 238 15.17 -6.27 10.76
C LYS A 238 16.67 -6.14 10.63
N VAL A 239 17.14 -6.18 9.39
CA VAL A 239 18.51 -5.82 9.00
C VAL A 239 18.45 -4.54 8.20
N TYR A 240 19.29 -3.57 8.55
CA TYR A 240 19.41 -2.32 7.83
C TYR A 240 20.71 -2.31 7.04
N PHE A 241 20.65 -1.76 5.83
CA PHE A 241 21.79 -1.62 4.95
C PHE A 241 21.91 -0.17 4.50
N ASP A 242 23.13 0.30 4.30
CA ASP A 242 23.37 1.59 3.64
C ASP A 242 22.99 1.54 2.14
N ALA A 243 23.12 2.67 1.45
CA ALA A 243 22.84 2.78 0.02
C ALA A 243 23.66 1.79 -0.85
N ASP A 244 24.86 1.42 -0.40
CA ASP A 244 25.76 0.46 -1.06
C ASP A 244 25.45 -0.99 -0.67
N LYS A 245 24.36 -1.21 0.08
CA LYS A 245 23.89 -2.50 0.62
C LYS A 245 24.87 -3.19 1.56
N ARG A 246 25.66 -2.41 2.29
CA ARG A 246 26.46 -2.94 3.42
C ARG A 246 25.62 -2.88 4.67
N ILE A 247 25.69 -3.92 5.49
CA ILE A 247 24.95 -3.98 6.76
C ILE A 247 25.38 -2.80 7.64
N SER A 248 24.43 -1.93 7.98
CA SER A 248 24.65 -0.76 8.83
C SER A 248 24.18 -1.01 10.26
N SER A 249 23.07 -1.73 10.45
CA SER A 249 22.59 -2.13 11.76
C SER A 249 21.71 -3.37 11.70
N ILE A 250 21.54 -4.03 12.83
CA ILE A 250 20.71 -5.23 12.99
C ILE A 250 19.88 -5.04 14.26
N ASN A 251 18.59 -5.32 14.19
CA ASN A 251 17.69 -5.39 15.35
C ASN A 251 16.98 -6.74 15.36
N LEU A 252 17.20 -7.53 16.41
CA LEU A 252 16.60 -8.84 16.60
C LEU A 252 15.80 -8.89 17.89
N SER A 253 14.72 -9.63 17.87
CA SER A 253 13.97 -10.06 19.05
C SER A 253 13.98 -11.57 19.11
N PHE A 254 14.20 -12.13 20.30
CA PHE A 254 14.37 -13.56 20.51
C PHE A 254 13.14 -14.19 21.16
N SER A 255 12.70 -15.33 20.62
CA SER A 255 11.55 -16.09 21.14
C SER A 255 11.95 -17.23 22.08
N GLN A 256 13.25 -17.52 22.23
CA GLN A 256 13.77 -18.57 23.11
C GLN A 256 14.97 -18.11 23.92
N LYS A 257 15.24 -18.83 25.01
CA LYS A 257 16.44 -18.68 25.85
C LYS A 257 17.65 -19.35 25.21
N ASN A 258 18.84 -18.94 25.65
CA ASN A 258 20.13 -19.61 25.39
C ASN A 258 20.38 -19.88 23.89
N LEU A 259 20.51 -18.82 23.12
CA LEU A 259 20.91 -18.92 21.72
C LEU A 259 22.32 -19.49 21.62
N GLN A 260 22.58 -20.20 20.54
CA GLN A 260 23.93 -20.68 20.25
C GLN A 260 24.88 -19.49 20.16
N GLY A 261 25.88 -19.44 21.05
CA GLY A 261 26.86 -18.35 21.13
C GLY A 261 26.50 -17.22 22.11
N CYS A 262 25.34 -17.28 22.78
CA CYS A 262 24.93 -16.30 23.80
C CYS A 262 23.95 -16.92 24.82
N ALA A 263 24.40 -17.15 26.05
CA ALA A 263 23.61 -17.75 27.13
C ALA A 263 22.72 -16.71 27.84
N ILE A 264 21.63 -16.28 27.19
CA ILE A 264 20.64 -15.38 27.79
C ILE A 264 19.50 -16.20 28.38
N ALA A 265 19.29 -16.09 29.70
CA ALA A 265 18.24 -16.81 30.43
C ALA A 265 16.86 -16.12 30.43
N ASP A 266 16.68 -15.13 29.54
CA ASP A 266 15.49 -14.30 29.38
C ASP A 266 14.75 -14.61 28.08
N GLU A 267 13.42 -14.65 28.14
CA GLU A 267 12.56 -14.75 26.96
C GLU A 267 12.15 -13.34 26.52
N GLY A 268 12.20 -13.05 25.22
CA GLY A 268 11.87 -11.71 24.72
C GLY A 268 13.01 -10.70 24.83
N ALA A 269 14.25 -11.15 25.01
CA ALA A 269 15.41 -10.29 24.88
C ALA A 269 15.46 -9.69 23.46
N SER A 270 15.88 -8.42 23.36
CA SER A 270 16.16 -7.78 22.08
C SER A 270 17.63 -7.42 21.97
N LEU A 271 18.18 -7.59 20.76
CA LEU A 271 19.53 -7.26 20.39
C LEU A 271 19.53 -6.14 19.37
N GLU A 272 20.38 -5.16 19.61
CA GLU A 272 20.72 -4.09 18.68
C GLU A 272 22.23 -4.16 18.41
N TRP A 273 22.61 -4.16 17.13
CA TRP A 273 24.00 -4.08 16.68
C TRP A 273 24.14 -2.94 15.67
N ASP A 274 25.20 -2.15 15.82
CA ASP A 274 25.54 -1.01 14.97
C ASP A 274 26.90 -1.26 14.32
N GLY A 275 26.96 -1.17 12.99
CA GLY A 275 28.19 -1.34 12.22
C GLY A 275 29.29 -0.34 12.55
N LYS A 276 28.96 0.81 13.15
CA LYS A 276 29.95 1.78 13.65
C LYS A 276 30.64 1.33 14.95
N GLN A 277 30.01 0.44 15.71
CA GLN A 277 30.55 -0.17 16.93
C GLN A 277 30.59 -1.70 16.78
N PRO A 278 31.44 -2.20 15.86
CA PRO A 278 31.41 -3.59 15.42
C PRO A 278 31.56 -4.61 16.55
N ASP A 279 32.32 -4.27 17.58
CA ASP A 279 32.70 -5.16 18.69
C ASP A 279 31.72 -5.13 19.87
N VAL A 280 30.62 -4.37 19.76
CA VAL A 280 29.62 -4.18 20.82
C VAL A 280 28.26 -4.68 20.36
N VAL A 281 27.53 -5.35 21.24
CA VAL A 281 26.10 -5.67 21.08
C VAL A 281 25.31 -5.12 22.25
N THR A 282 24.25 -4.39 21.95
CA THR A 282 23.34 -3.88 22.97
C THR A 282 22.21 -4.89 23.16
N ILE A 283 22.01 -5.37 24.39
CA ILE A 283 20.97 -6.34 24.69
C ILE A 283 20.04 -5.77 25.77
N ARG A 284 18.75 -5.66 25.45
CA ARG A 284 17.70 -5.37 26.44
C ARG A 284 17.23 -6.69 27.02
N SER A 285 17.39 -6.83 28.33
CA SER A 285 16.95 -8.00 29.09
C SER A 285 16.72 -7.62 30.54
N TYR A 286 15.80 -8.32 31.21
CA TYR A 286 15.51 -8.16 32.63
C TYR A 286 16.41 -9.03 33.53
N VAL A 287 17.27 -9.88 32.94
CA VAL A 287 18.17 -10.76 33.68
C VAL A 287 19.64 -10.36 33.50
N ASP A 288 20.50 -11.02 34.25
CA ASP A 288 21.94 -10.85 34.12
C ASP A 288 22.44 -11.37 32.77
N LEU A 289 23.18 -10.50 32.09
CA LEU A 289 23.73 -10.77 30.77
C LEU A 289 25.18 -11.25 30.92
N PRO A 290 25.63 -12.19 30.08
CA PRO A 290 27.06 -12.52 30.01
C PRO A 290 27.86 -11.29 29.54
N GLU A 291 29.14 -11.22 29.93
CA GLU A 291 30.02 -10.12 29.52
C GLU A 291 30.27 -10.10 28.01
N TYR A 292 30.25 -11.28 27.37
CA TYR A 292 30.45 -11.45 25.94
C TYR A 292 29.41 -12.40 25.33
N CYS A 293 28.97 -12.06 24.12
CA CYS A 293 28.15 -12.91 23.25
C CYS A 293 28.69 -12.87 21.84
N TRP A 294 28.80 -14.03 21.17
CA TRP A 294 29.33 -14.14 19.81
C TRP A 294 30.69 -13.44 19.61
N GLY A 295 31.54 -13.42 20.65
CA GLY A 295 32.83 -12.74 20.63
C GLY A 295 32.76 -11.20 20.76
N LYS A 296 31.59 -10.65 21.04
CA LYS A 296 31.33 -9.21 21.19
C LYS A 296 31.03 -8.84 22.63
N LYS A 297 31.42 -7.64 23.03
CA LYS A 297 31.11 -7.11 24.35
C LYS A 297 29.61 -6.80 24.44
N VAL A 298 28.96 -7.33 25.48
CA VAL A 298 27.55 -7.08 25.73
C VAL A 298 27.40 -5.83 26.59
N VAL A 299 26.49 -4.93 26.18
CA VAL A 299 26.12 -3.76 26.96
C VAL A 299 24.60 -3.71 27.14
N ARG A 300 24.16 -3.17 28.28
CA ARG A 300 22.75 -2.81 28.46
C ARG A 300 22.52 -1.41 27.87
N PRO A 301 21.35 -1.13 27.30
CA PRO A 301 21.04 0.23 26.88
C PRO A 301 21.06 1.14 28.10
N VAL A 302 21.63 2.33 27.91
CA VAL A 302 21.57 3.39 28.91
C VAL A 302 20.10 3.81 29.02
N SER A 303 19.48 3.56 30.17
CA SER A 303 18.13 4.05 30.45
C SER A 303 18.12 5.57 30.26
N LYS A 304 17.26 6.08 29.38
CA LYS A 304 16.98 7.52 29.26
C LYS A 304 16.12 8.05 30.41
N ASP A 305 15.70 7.20 31.36
CA ASP A 305 14.88 7.60 32.51
C ASP A 305 15.72 8.09 33.71
N GLY A 306 17.02 8.33 33.53
CA GLY A 306 17.91 8.89 34.54
C GLY A 306 17.93 10.42 34.64
N GLU A 307 17.12 11.14 33.85
CA GLU A 307 17.12 12.62 33.82
C GLU A 307 15.97 13.26 34.62
N GLN A 308 15.24 12.48 35.42
CA GLN A 308 14.30 13.00 36.41
C GLN A 308 14.46 12.28 37.75
N ARG A 309 15.44 12.71 38.54
CA ARG A 309 15.46 12.67 40.01
C ARG A 309 16.73 13.37 40.51
N GLU A 310 16.70 14.70 40.49
CA GLU A 310 17.21 15.50 41.60
C GLU A 310 16.04 15.92 42.47
#